data_AF-A0A542EX13-F1
#
_entry.id   AF-A0A542EX13-F1
#
_cell.length_a   1.000
_cell.length_b   1.000
_cell.length_c   1.000
_cell.angle_alpha   90.00
_cell.angle_beta   90.00
_cell.angle_gamma   90.00
#
_symmetry.space_group_name_H-M   'P 1'
#
loop_
_entity.id
_entity.type
_entity.pdbx_description
1 polymer ?
#
loop_
_entity_poly.entity_id
_entity_poly.type
_entity_poly.pdbx_seq_one_letter_code
_entity_poly.pdbx_strand_id
1 'polypeptide(L)' 'MTEFEPGTDLVSRLPLPSHVVVRVDGTWHRGWLIGRDHEESGWTALVQYEGDDGSERTERLPADRIALPPSEGPTEQAS' A
#
# COMPACT_ATOMS: atom_id res chain seq x y z
N MET A 1 20.31 12.08 -5.65
CA MET A 1 19.25 11.08 -5.86
C MET A 1 18.58 10.95 -4.50
N THR A 2 17.41 11.53 -4.34
CA THR A 2 16.70 11.50 -3.06
C THR A 2 15.97 10.17 -2.99
N GLU A 3 16.40 9.30 -2.08
CA GLU A 3 15.72 8.05 -1.77
C GLU A 3 14.29 8.38 -1.32
N PHE A 4 13.31 7.83 -2.03
CA PHE A 4 11.91 7.91 -1.65
C PHE A 4 11.71 6.94 -0.49
N GLU A 5 11.75 7.43 0.75
CA GLU A 5 11.29 6.65 1.91
C GLU A 5 9.76 6.67 1.89
N PRO A 6 9.07 5.57 1.50
CA PRO A 6 7.61 5.55 1.54
C PRO A 6 7.17 5.75 2.99
N GLY A 7 6.23 6.67 3.23
CA GLY A 7 5.75 7.06 4.55
C GLY A 7 5.01 5.94 5.29
N THR A 8 5.74 4.91 5.72
CA THR A 8 5.25 3.72 6.42
C THR A 8 4.51 4.04 7.71
N ASP A 9 4.91 5.11 8.41
CA ASP A 9 4.21 5.58 9.61
C ASP A 9 2.79 6.08 9.30
N LEU A 10 2.58 6.74 8.14
CA LEU A 10 1.27 7.29 7.77
C LEU A 10 0.26 6.20 7.41
N VAL A 11 0.73 5.12 6.76
CA VAL A 11 -0.12 4.00 6.35
C VAL A 11 -0.71 3.26 7.55
N SER A 12 0.07 3.11 8.64
CA SER A 12 -0.39 2.44 9.87
C SER A 12 -1.62 3.09 10.52
N ARG A 13 -1.84 4.39 10.24
CA ARG A 13 -2.90 5.22 10.84
C ARG A 13 -4.14 5.36 9.95
N LEU A 14 -4.13 4.78 8.75
CA LEU A 14 -5.27 4.85 7.83
C LEU A 14 -6.53 4.20 8.44
N PRO A 15 -7.74 4.72 8.15
CA PRO A 15 -8.96 4.01 8.48
C PRO A 15 -9.02 2.67 7.74
N LEU A 16 -9.70 1.67 8.30
CA LEU A 16 -9.90 0.39 7.62
C LEU A 16 -11.35 0.31 7.10
N PRO A 17 -11.57 -0.16 5.86
CA PRO A 17 -10.55 -0.38 4.81
C PRO A 17 -10.03 0.94 4.20
N SER A 18 -8.83 0.93 3.62
CA SER A 18 -8.26 2.07 2.87
C SER A 18 -7.50 1.64 1.63
N HIS A 19 -7.49 2.50 0.60
CA HIS A 19 -6.66 2.29 -0.59
C HIS A 19 -5.18 2.47 -0.28
N VAL A 20 -4.38 1.56 -0.81
CA VAL A 20 -2.91 1.57 -0.72
C VAL A 20 -2.31 1.10 -2.05
N VAL A 21 -1.00 1.27 -2.18
CA VAL A 21 -0.21 0.48 -3.14
C VAL A 21 0.70 -0.47 -2.39
N VAL A 22 0.87 -1.67 -2.92
CA VAL A 22 1.65 -2.75 -2.31
C VAL A 22 2.76 -3.22 -3.24
N ARG A 23 3.95 -3.50 -2.72
CA ARG A 23 5.10 -3.96 -3.49
C ARG A 23 5.26 -5.47 -3.39
N VAL A 24 5.02 -6.18 -4.49
CA VAL A 24 5.14 -7.64 -4.61
C VAL A 24 6.01 -7.96 -5.81
N ASP A 25 6.98 -8.86 -5.64
CA ASP A 25 7.93 -9.25 -6.69
C ASP A 25 8.64 -8.09 -7.41
N GLY A 26 8.81 -6.96 -6.70
CA GLY A 26 9.44 -5.74 -7.22
C GLY A 26 8.48 -4.78 -7.94
N THR A 27 7.23 -5.17 -8.14
CA THR A 27 6.18 -4.38 -8.80
C THR A 27 5.22 -3.78 -7.78
N TRP A 28 4.71 -2.58 -8.06
CA TRP A 28 3.69 -1.93 -7.23
C TRP A 28 2.29 -2.21 -7.79
N HIS A 29 1.41 -2.73 -6.95
CA HIS A 29 0.02 -3.02 -7.26
C HIS A 29 -0.90 -2.13 -6.46
N ARG A 30 -2.04 -1.73 -7.03
CA ARG A 30 -3.12 -1.11 -6.27
C ARG A 30 -3.79 -2.17 -5.41
N GLY A 31 -4.10 -1.81 -4.18
CA GLY A 31 -4.74 -2.71 -3.25
C GLY A 31 -5.49 -2.01 -2.14
N TRP A 32 -6.02 -2.83 -1.26
CA TRP A 32 -6.76 -2.44 -0.08
C TRP A 32 -6.03 -2.88 1.16
N LEU A 33 -5.80 -1.94 2.07
CA LEU A 33 -5.46 -2.22 3.45
C LEU A 33 -6.75 -2.58 4.19
N ILE A 34 -6.84 -3.82 4.67
CA ILE A 34 -8.05 -4.34 5.31
C ILE A 34 -7.82 -4.77 6.76
N GLY A 35 -6.57 -4.89 7.20
CA GLY A 35 -6.20 -5.21 8.58
C GLY A 35 -4.79 -4.75 8.92
N ARG A 36 -4.49 -4.61 10.21
CA ARG A 36 -3.16 -4.29 10.71
C ARG A 36 -2.94 -4.93 12.08
N ASP A 37 -1.75 -5.49 12.27
CA ASP A 37 -1.27 -6.08 13.50
C ASP A 37 0.03 -5.37 13.90
N HIS A 38 0.17 -4.99 15.18
CA HIS A 38 1.38 -4.34 15.70
C HIS A 38 2.17 -5.35 16.54
N GLU A 39 3.43 -5.57 16.18
CA GLU A 39 4.36 -6.47 16.87
C GLU A 39 5.58 -5.69 17.39
N GLU A 40 6.39 -6.30 18.27
CA GLU A 40 7.61 -5.66 18.81
C GLU A 40 8.59 -5.23 17.70
N SER A 41 8.60 -5.94 16.58
CA SER A 41 9.50 -5.69 15.44
C SER A 41 8.95 -4.69 14.42
N GLY A 42 7.75 -4.13 14.62
CA GLY A 42 7.06 -3.26 13.67
C GLY A 42 5.63 -3.73 13.41
N TRP A 43 4.99 -3.21 12.36
CA TRP A 43 3.62 -3.59 12.02
C TRP A 43 3.54 -4.35 10.69
N THR A 44 2.59 -5.29 10.65
CA THR A 44 2.25 -6.07 9.47
C THR A 44 0.81 -5.77 9.08
N ALA A 45 0.54 -5.71 7.79
CA ALA A 45 -0.78 -5.39 7.28
C ALA A 45 -1.40 -6.57 6.55
N LEU A 46 -2.70 -6.76 6.72
CA LEU A 46 -3.49 -7.60 5.84
C LEU A 46 -3.94 -6.75 4.66
N VAL A 47 -3.54 -7.13 3.46
CA VAL A 47 -3.87 -6.43 2.21
C VAL A 47 -4.57 -7.36 1.23
N GLN A 48 -5.41 -6.80 0.38
CA GLN A 48 -6.00 -7.46 -0.78
C GLN A 48 -5.62 -6.70 -2.05
N TYR A 49 -5.13 -7.39 -3.08
CA TYR A 49 -4.69 -6.76 -4.34
C TYR A 49 -4.80 -7.76 -5.51
N GLU A 50 -4.77 -7.24 -6.73
CA GLU A 50 -4.68 -8.04 -7.95
C GLU A 50 -3.20 -8.16 -8.37
N GLY A 51 -2.71 -9.40 -8.52
CA GLY A 51 -1.36 -9.67 -9.00
C GLY A 51 -1.22 -9.52 -10.52
N ASP A 52 0.01 -9.57 -11.04
CA ASP A 52 0.26 -9.49 -12.49
C ASP A 52 -0.41 -10.62 -13.29
N ASP A 53 -0.72 -11.73 -12.64
CA ASP A 53 -1.46 -12.86 -13.23
C ASP A 53 -2.98 -12.64 -13.26
N GLY A 54 -3.47 -11.47 -12.79
CA GLY A 54 -4.89 -11.14 -12.72
C GLY A 54 -5.63 -11.84 -11.56
N SER A 55 -4.93 -12.61 -10.74
CA SER A 55 -5.53 -13.26 -9.56
C SER A 55 -5.59 -12.28 -8.39
N GLU A 56 -6.74 -12.26 -7.72
CA GLU A 56 -6.88 -11.58 -6.44
C GLU A 56 -6.15 -12.36 -5.34
N ARG A 57 -5.37 -11.65 -4.53
CA ARG A 57 -4.60 -12.20 -3.41
C ARG A 57 -4.92 -11.43 -2.15
N THR A 58 -5.01 -12.16 -1.03
CA THR A 58 -5.12 -11.56 0.31
C THR A 58 -3.96 -12.06 1.16
N GLU A 59 -3.07 -11.16 1.58
CA GLU A 59 -1.78 -11.52 2.14
C GLU A 59 -1.35 -10.58 3.26
N ARG A 60 -0.46 -11.07 4.12
CA ARG A 60 0.20 -10.24 5.13
C ARG A 60 1.51 -9.69 4.56
N LEU A 61 1.64 -8.37 4.53
CA LEU A 61 2.86 -7.69 4.07
C LEU A 61 3.45 -6.82 5.18
N PRO A 62 4.79 -6.75 5.29
CA PRO A 62 5.46 -5.81 6.19
C PRO A 62 5.22 -4.38 5.72
N ALA A 63 5.27 -3.45 6.66
CA ALA A 63 5.08 -2.02 6.44
C ALA A 63 5.85 -1.49 5.20
N ASP A 64 7.14 -1.83 5.06
CA ASP A 64 8.02 -1.33 3.99
C ASP A 64 7.66 -1.77 2.57
N ARG A 65 6.60 -2.58 2.42
CA ARG A 65 6.01 -2.96 1.14
C ARG A 65 4.69 -2.26 0.88
N ILE A 66 4.26 -1.31 1.72
CA ILE A 66 2.96 -0.66 1.61
C ILE A 66 3.17 0.84 1.65
N ALA A 67 2.55 1.53 0.69
CA ALA A 67 2.59 2.98 0.61
C ALA A 67 1.20 3.54 0.32
N LEU A 68 1.04 4.84 0.53
CA LEU A 68 -0.13 5.57 0.05
C LEU A 68 -0.13 5.55 -1.48
N PRO A 69 -1.32 5.48 -2.10
CA PRO A 69 -1.41 5.74 -3.52
C PRO A 69 -0.87 7.15 -3.79
N PRO A 70 -0.22 7.37 -4.96
CA PRO A 70 0.19 8.71 -5.34
C PRO A 70 -1.02 9.64 -5.25
N SER A 71 -0.87 10.81 -4.64
CA SER A 71 -1.93 11.81 -4.63
C SER A 71 -2.22 12.18 -6.08
N GLU A 72 -3.38 11.74 -6.59
CA GLU A 72 -3.97 12.32 -7.78
C GLU A 72 -4.35 13.77 -7.39
N GLY A 73 -3.38 14.69 -7.50
CA GLY A 73 -3.68 16.12 -7.57
C GLY A 73 -4.70 16.34 -8.69
N PRO A 74 -5.51 17.41 -8.65
CA PRO A 74 -6.54 17.63 -9.66
C PRO A 74 -5.88 17.56 -11.03
N THR A 75 -6.18 16.51 -11.79
CA THR A 75 -5.90 16.47 -13.21
C THR A 75 -6.70 17.62 -13.81
N GLU A 76 -6.05 18.76 -14.03
CA GLU A 76 -6.45 19.73 -15.04
C GLU A 76 -6.43 19.01 -16.39
N GLN A 77 -7.47 18.23 -16.65
CA GLN A 77 -7.92 17.89 -17.98
C GLN A 77 -9.22 18.65 -18.21
N ALA A 78 -9.09 19.92 -18.57
CA ALA A 78 -10.12 20.63 -19.31
C ALA A 78 -9.43 21.12 -20.59
N SER A 79 -9.75 20.46 -21.70
CA SER A 79 -9.46 20.92 -23.06
C SER A 79 -10.30 22.15 -23.41
#